data_AF-A0A6P1EM30-F1
#
_entry.id   AF-A0A6P1EM30-F1
#
_cell.length_a   1.000
_cell.length_b   1.000
_cell.length_c   1.000
_cell.angle_alpha   90.00
_cell.angle_beta   90.00
_cell.angle_gamma   90.00
#
_symmetry.space_group_name_H-M   'P 1'
#
loop_
_entity.id
_entity.type
_entity.pdbx_description
1 polymer ?
#
loop_
_entity_poly.entity_id
_entity_poly.type
_entity_poly.pdbx_seq_one_letter_code
_entity_poly.pdbx_strand_id
1 'polypeptide(L)'
;MRLHTTPLALCLLLASAPALSATHRESSRLDWREDGHHLALDAEQGVVRVRNATPTGHFGVRAGDRVLRVGTQPVRSVDDLTTALGRSGPGTVPVTVQRDGREQTVQVATAAWRGVLPPPTPAPPPPPPPPPPQR
;
A
#
# COMPACT_ATOMS: atom_id res chain seq x y z
N MET A 1 9.83 58.95 -47.76
CA MET A 1 8.86 58.21 -48.60
C MET A 1 8.81 56.76 -48.14
N ARG A 2 7.59 56.27 -47.86
CA ARG A 2 7.12 54.87 -47.85
C ARG A 2 7.41 53.94 -46.64
N LEU A 3 6.28 53.38 -46.17
CA LEU A 3 5.97 52.37 -45.16
C LEU A 3 6.71 51.02 -45.33
N HIS A 4 6.64 50.16 -44.30
CA HIS A 4 6.11 48.76 -44.25
C HIS A 4 6.76 48.04 -43.04
N THR A 5 6.04 47.72 -41.95
CA THR A 5 5.18 46.53 -41.71
C THR A 5 5.94 45.19 -41.61
N THR A 6 5.77 44.53 -40.46
CA THR A 6 6.32 43.27 -39.89
C THR A 6 6.27 42.01 -40.79
N PRO A 7 7.00 40.90 -40.47
CA PRO A 7 6.37 39.86 -39.64
C PRO A 7 7.29 39.05 -38.68
N LEU A 8 6.64 38.56 -37.62
CA LEU A 8 6.88 37.34 -36.85
C LEU A 8 7.91 36.33 -37.41
N ALA A 9 8.92 36.01 -36.61
CA ALA A 9 9.72 34.79 -36.72
C ALA A 9 9.32 33.82 -35.60
N LEU A 10 8.54 32.83 -36.02
CA LEU A 10 8.14 31.62 -35.33
C LEU A 10 9.37 30.72 -35.10
N CYS A 11 9.86 30.64 -33.87
CA CYS A 11 10.77 29.56 -33.45
C CYS A 11 9.99 28.55 -32.60
N LEU A 12 9.31 27.65 -33.31
CA LEU A 12 9.06 26.27 -32.86
C LEU A 12 10.42 25.59 -32.72
N LEU A 13 10.75 25.00 -31.57
CA LEU A 13 11.63 23.83 -31.49
C LEU A 13 11.57 23.17 -30.08
N LEU A 14 11.33 21.86 -30.10
CA LEU A 14 11.68 20.84 -29.10
C LEU A 14 10.76 20.62 -27.89
N ALA A 15 9.70 19.85 -28.18
CA ALA A 15 9.19 18.70 -27.43
C ALA A 15 9.89 18.33 -26.10
N SER A 16 9.13 18.39 -25.01
CA SER A 16 9.27 17.48 -23.87
C SER A 16 7.94 17.35 -23.15
N ALA A 17 7.13 16.41 -23.61
CA ALA A 17 6.06 15.80 -22.85
C ALA A 17 6.14 14.28 -23.11
N PRO A 18 5.71 13.40 -22.21
CA PRO A 18 5.47 13.55 -20.78
C PRO A 18 6.03 12.35 -19.99
N ALA A 19 6.97 12.53 -19.07
CA ALA A 19 7.19 11.47 -18.08
C ALA A 19 6.15 11.68 -16.99
N LEU A 20 5.04 10.95 -17.09
CA LEU A 20 4.23 10.57 -15.94
C LEU A 20 5.20 10.17 -14.82
N SER A 21 5.47 11.08 -13.88
CA SER A 21 5.83 10.64 -12.54
C SER A 21 4.57 9.96 -12.07
N ALA A 22 4.50 8.64 -12.30
CA ALA A 22 3.57 7.79 -11.60
C ALA A 22 3.77 8.14 -10.13
N THR A 23 2.81 8.85 -9.57
CA THR A 23 2.67 9.15 -8.16
C THR A 23 2.42 7.83 -7.45
N HIS A 24 3.45 6.99 -7.38
CA HIS A 24 3.42 5.74 -6.65
C HIS A 24 4.46 5.84 -5.55
N ARG A 25 4.17 6.68 -4.55
CA ARG A 25 5.00 6.71 -3.33
C ARG A 25 4.19 6.83 -2.06
N GLU A 26 2.99 7.40 -2.11
CA GLU A 26 2.29 7.76 -0.88
C GLU A 26 1.60 6.56 -0.20
N SER A 27 1.16 5.54 -0.95
CA SER A 27 0.48 4.35 -0.38
C SER A 27 1.42 3.29 0.21
N SER A 28 2.73 3.57 0.28
CA SER A 28 3.75 2.59 0.65
C SER A 28 4.09 2.56 2.14
N ARG A 29 3.70 3.56 2.94
CA ARG A 29 4.01 3.59 4.37
C ARG A 29 2.74 3.91 5.18
N LEU A 30 2.56 3.20 6.28
CA LEU A 30 1.60 3.55 7.33
C LEU A 30 2.35 3.72 8.63
N ASP A 31 2.10 4.83 9.31
CA ASP A 31 2.56 5.09 10.66
C ASP A 31 1.33 5.51 11.45
N TRP A 32 0.86 4.63 12.32
CA TRP A 32 -0.30 4.86 13.16
C TRP A 32 0.12 4.86 14.62
N ARG A 33 -0.33 5.86 15.39
CA ARG A 33 -0.01 6.04 16.80
C ARG A 33 -1.23 6.53 17.55
N GLU A 34 -1.62 5.80 18.59
CA GLU A 34 -2.72 6.17 19.48
C GLU A 34 -2.51 5.52 20.85
N ASP A 35 -2.78 6.23 21.95
CA ASP A 35 -2.76 5.70 23.33
C ASP A 35 -1.50 4.87 23.71
N GLY A 36 -0.32 5.25 23.17
CA GLY A 36 0.94 4.52 23.40
C GLY A 36 1.14 3.26 22.55
N HIS A 37 0.16 2.93 21.71
CA HIS A 37 0.28 1.94 20.66
C HIS A 37 0.93 2.57 19.42
N HIS A 38 1.85 1.85 18.78
CA HIS A 38 2.50 2.29 17.55
C HIS A 38 2.61 1.14 16.57
N LEU A 39 1.98 1.30 15.41
CA LEU A 39 2.07 0.40 14.28
C LEU A 39 2.70 1.14 13.11
N ALA A 40 3.86 0.67 12.66
CA ALA A 40 4.52 1.19 11.47
C ALA A 40 4.70 0.07 10.45
N LEU A 41 4.19 0.29 9.24
CA LEU A 41 4.24 -0.61 8.11
C LEU A 41 4.90 0.08 6.92
N ASP A 42 5.63 -0.70 6.14
CA ASP A 42 6.34 -0.21 4.96
C ASP A 42 6.22 -1.28 3.86
N ALA A 43 5.69 -0.92 2.71
CA ALA A 43 5.51 -1.77 1.56
C ALA A 43 6.58 -1.44 0.53
N GLU A 44 7.50 -2.37 0.33
CA GLU A 44 8.53 -2.27 -0.68
C GLU A 44 8.44 -3.46 -1.62
N GLN A 45 8.53 -3.21 -2.92
CA GLN A 45 8.59 -4.25 -3.96
C GLN A 45 7.44 -5.28 -3.88
N GLY A 46 6.24 -4.83 -3.46
CA GLY A 46 5.08 -5.70 -3.32
C GLY A 46 5.07 -6.58 -2.07
N VAL A 47 5.89 -6.26 -1.06
CA VAL A 47 5.91 -6.96 0.24
C VAL A 47 5.72 -5.95 1.36
N VAL A 48 4.75 -6.19 2.23
CA VAL A 48 4.50 -5.35 3.42
C VAL A 48 5.38 -5.83 4.57
N ARG A 49 6.15 -4.92 5.14
CA ARG A 49 7.05 -5.15 6.28
C ARG A 49 6.54 -4.41 7.50
N VAL A 50 6.50 -5.11 8.62
CA VAL A 50 6.27 -4.50 9.92
C VAL A 50 7.58 -3.86 10.37
N ARG A 51 7.57 -2.54 10.56
CA ARG A 51 8.69 -1.74 11.08
C ARG A 51 8.56 -1.57 12.58
N ASN A 52 7.35 -1.32 13.07
CA ASN A 52 7.06 -1.29 14.49
C ASN A 52 5.68 -1.88 14.78
N ALA A 53 5.55 -2.55 15.91
CA ALA A 53 4.28 -3.05 16.44
C ALA A 53 4.38 -3.08 17.98
N THR A 54 4.02 -1.97 18.60
CA THR A 54 4.09 -1.75 20.05
C THR A 54 2.68 -1.54 20.61
N PRO A 55 2.30 -2.20 21.73
CA PRO A 55 3.06 -3.22 22.44
C PRO A 55 3.10 -4.55 21.65
N THR A 56 4.16 -5.33 21.88
CA THR A 56 4.36 -6.60 21.16
C THR A 56 3.18 -7.54 21.40
N GLY A 57 2.61 -8.09 20.33
CA GLY A 57 1.49 -9.04 20.39
C GLY A 57 0.11 -8.40 20.35
N HIS A 58 -0.03 -7.09 20.56
CA HIS A 58 -1.33 -6.41 20.48
C HIS A 58 -1.96 -6.55 19.08
N PHE A 59 -1.18 -6.30 18.03
CA PHE A 59 -1.63 -6.38 16.65
C PHE A 59 -1.53 -7.79 16.04
N GLY A 60 -1.09 -8.80 16.81
CA GLY A 60 -0.81 -10.16 16.33
C GLY A 60 0.43 -10.28 15.42
N VAL A 61 1.04 -9.15 15.04
CA VAL A 61 2.28 -9.06 14.25
C VAL A 61 3.43 -8.48 15.07
N ARG A 62 4.66 -8.68 14.62
CA ARG A 62 5.89 -8.21 15.26
C ARG A 62 6.77 -7.45 14.28
N ALA A 63 7.57 -6.51 14.80
CA ALA A 63 8.59 -5.85 14.01
C ALA A 63 9.52 -6.90 13.35
N GLY A 64 9.79 -6.70 12.06
CA GLY A 64 10.55 -7.67 11.25
C GLY A 64 9.68 -8.64 10.44
N ASP A 65 8.39 -8.78 10.76
CA ASP A 65 7.48 -9.61 9.97
C ASP A 65 7.30 -9.06 8.55
N ARG A 66 7.32 -9.96 7.57
CA ARG A 66 6.89 -9.69 6.20
C ARG A 66 5.51 -10.30 6.00
N VAL A 67 4.49 -9.48 5.81
CA VAL A 67 3.12 -9.94 5.57
C VAL A 67 3.00 -10.36 4.11
N LEU A 68 2.56 -11.60 3.89
CA LEU A 68 2.43 -12.19 2.55
C LEU A 68 0.97 -12.38 2.18
N ARG A 69 0.12 -12.82 3.13
CA ARG A 69 -1.31 -13.08 2.90
C ARG A 69 -2.14 -12.81 4.16
N VAL A 70 -3.40 -12.44 3.97
CA VAL A 70 -4.44 -12.36 5.00
C VAL A 70 -5.58 -13.28 4.59
N GLY A 71 -5.84 -14.31 5.37
CA GLY A 71 -6.76 -15.38 5.00
C GLY A 71 -6.32 -16.03 3.69
N THR A 72 -7.16 -15.87 2.67
CA THR A 72 -6.91 -16.35 1.30
C THR A 72 -6.38 -15.26 0.37
N GLN A 73 -6.35 -14.00 0.81
CA GLN A 73 -6.00 -12.84 -0.03
C GLN A 73 -4.50 -12.52 0.04
N PRO A 74 -3.78 -12.46 -1.10
CA PRO A 74 -2.39 -12.06 -1.13
C PRO A 74 -2.21 -10.56 -0.96
N VAL A 75 -1.31 -10.19 -0.05
CA VAL A 75 -1.04 -8.80 0.32
C VAL A 75 0.22 -8.30 -0.37
N ARG A 76 0.09 -7.16 -1.07
CA ARG A 76 1.22 -6.53 -1.78
C ARG A 76 1.50 -5.09 -1.37
N SER A 77 0.52 -4.45 -0.73
CA SER A 77 0.58 -3.05 -0.32
C SER A 77 -0.06 -2.89 1.04
N VAL A 78 0.27 -1.81 1.75
CA VAL A 78 -0.33 -1.52 3.05
C VAL A 78 -1.85 -1.36 2.96
N ASP A 79 -2.32 -0.74 1.88
CA ASP A 79 -3.76 -0.60 1.62
C ASP A 79 -4.49 -1.94 1.46
N ASP A 80 -3.88 -2.91 0.78
CA ASP A 80 -4.46 -4.26 0.62
C ASP A 80 -4.55 -4.97 1.98
N LEU A 81 -3.53 -4.80 2.83
CA LEU A 81 -3.54 -5.33 4.19
C LEU A 81 -4.69 -4.75 5.01
N THR A 82 -4.81 -3.43 5.06
CA THR A 82 -5.90 -2.77 5.82
C THR A 82 -7.26 -3.14 5.25
N THR A 83 -7.40 -3.16 3.92
CA THR A 83 -8.65 -3.54 3.25
C THR A 83 -9.04 -4.99 3.54
N ALA A 84 -8.10 -5.94 3.44
CA ALA A 84 -8.35 -7.34 3.72
C ALA A 84 -8.74 -7.58 5.18
N LEU A 85 -8.08 -6.91 6.13
CA LEU A 85 -8.42 -6.97 7.55
C LEU A 85 -9.79 -6.35 7.84
N GLY A 86 -10.12 -5.23 7.19
CA GLY A 86 -11.44 -4.59 7.31
C GLY A 86 -12.58 -5.46 6.76
N ARG A 87 -12.33 -6.22 5.67
CA ARG A 87 -13.29 -7.16 5.08
C ARG A 87 -13.47 -8.45 5.87
N SER A 88 -12.47 -8.85 6.66
CA SER A 88 -12.46 -10.13 7.38
C SER A 88 -13.47 -10.20 8.54
N GLY A 89 -14.18 -9.11 8.84
CA GLY A 89 -15.19 -9.06 9.89
C GLY A 89 -14.61 -9.08 11.31
N PRO A 90 -15.46 -9.00 12.34
CA PRO A 90 -15.02 -9.06 13.73
C PRO A 90 -14.53 -10.46 14.11
N GLY A 91 -13.35 -10.56 14.73
CA GLY A 91 -12.81 -11.82 15.23
C GLY A 91 -11.30 -11.94 15.01
N THR A 92 -10.84 -13.16 14.71
CA THR A 92 -9.44 -13.47 14.40
C THR A 92 -9.30 -13.96 12.97
N VAL A 93 -8.38 -13.38 12.22
CA VAL A 93 -8.07 -13.78 10.85
C VAL A 93 -6.65 -14.37 10.79
N PRO A 94 -6.44 -15.50 10.10
CA PRO A 94 -5.10 -16.05 9.88
C PRO A 94 -4.32 -15.15 8.94
N VAL A 95 -3.11 -14.77 9.33
CA VAL A 95 -2.20 -13.95 8.51
C VAL A 95 -0.91 -14.73 8.31
N THR A 96 -0.55 -14.95 7.05
CA THR A 96 0.71 -15.59 6.71
C THR A 96 1.80 -14.53 6.67
N VAL A 97 2.78 -14.68 7.55
CA VAL A 97 3.95 -13.81 7.64
C VAL A 97 5.21 -14.62 7.45
N GLN A 98 6.24 -14.01 6.87
CA GLN A 98 7.60 -14.52 6.92
C GLN A 98 8.35 -13.83 8.06
N ARG A 99 8.80 -14.63 9.04
CA ARG A 99 9.63 -14.21 10.17
C ARG A 99 10.89 -15.04 10.19
N ASP A 100 12.06 -14.40 10.33
CA ASP A 100 13.36 -15.07 10.31
C ASP A 100 13.57 -15.97 9.07
N GLY A 101 13.01 -15.54 7.93
CA GLY A 101 13.07 -16.28 6.65
C GLY A 101 12.13 -17.48 6.54
N ARG A 102 11.35 -17.81 7.57
CA ARG A 102 10.36 -18.89 7.55
C ARG A 102 8.95 -18.32 7.46
N GLU A 103 8.12 -18.93 6.62
CA GLU A 103 6.68 -18.64 6.59
C GLU A 103 5.99 -19.27 7.79
N GLN A 104 5.13 -18.49 8.44
CA GLN A 104 4.34 -18.91 9.58
C GLN A 104 2.98 -18.21 9.53
N THR A 105 1.94 -18.88 10.03
CA THR A 105 0.61 -18.30 10.13
C THR A 105 0.37 -17.84 11.55
N VAL A 106 0.02 -16.56 11.71
CA VAL A 106 -0.31 -15.94 12.98
C VAL A 106 -1.77 -15.51 12.99
N GLN A 107 -2.44 -15.68 14.13
CA GLN A 107 -3.82 -15.22 14.29
C GLN A 107 -3.81 -13.75 14.68
N VAL A 108 -4.41 -12.90 13.83
CA VAL A 108 -4.51 -11.46 14.06
C VAL A 108 -5.95 -11.13 14.46
N ALA A 109 -6.13 -10.45 15.59
CA ALA A 109 -7.43 -9.96 16.01
C ALA A 109 -7.80 -8.69 15.23
N THR A 110 -8.92 -8.70 14.51
CA THR A 110 -9.37 -7.52 13.74
C THR A 110 -9.77 -6.36 14.64
N ALA A 111 -10.12 -6.63 15.90
CA ALA A 111 -10.40 -5.61 16.92
C ALA A 111 -9.20 -4.68 17.18
N ALA A 112 -7.99 -5.23 17.25
CA ALA A 112 -6.76 -4.46 17.49
C ALA A 112 -6.40 -3.54 16.32
N TRP A 113 -6.93 -3.83 15.13
CA TRP A 113 -6.70 -3.03 13.93
C TRP A 113 -7.77 -1.97 13.71
N ARG A 114 -8.87 -1.97 14.47
CA ARG A 114 -10.04 -1.15 14.17
C ARG A 114 -9.78 0.37 14.21
N GLY A 115 -8.85 0.83 15.04
CA GLY A 115 -8.39 2.23 15.05
C GLY A 115 -7.40 2.57 13.93
N VAL A 116 -6.76 1.56 13.34
CA VAL A 116 -5.83 1.69 12.20
C VAL A 116 -6.58 1.70 10.87
N LEU A 117 -7.70 0.98 10.79
CA LEU A 117 -8.46 0.79 9.57
C LEU A 117 -9.17 2.09 9.15
N PRO A 118 -9.09 2.48 7.86
CA PRO A 118 -9.91 3.58 7.36
C PRO A 118 -11.40 3.22 7.47
N PRO A 119 -12.30 4.22 7.63
CA PRO A 119 -13.74 3.96 7.61
C PRO A 119 -14.13 3.29 6.28
N PRO A 120 -15.12 2.38 6.27
CA PRO A 120 -15.49 1.66 5.07
C PRO A 120 -16.08 2.62 4.03
N THR A 121 -15.26 3.07 3.08
CA THR A 121 -15.72 3.66 1.82
C THR A 121 -16.31 2.55 0.94
N PRO A 122 -17.28 2.86 0.05
CA PRO A 122 -17.75 1.89 -0.93
C PRO A 122 -16.56 1.37 -1.73
N ALA A 123 -16.46 0.05 -1.84
CA ALA A 123 -15.23 -0.62 -2.28
C ALA A 123 -14.76 -0.13 -3.67
N PRO A 124 -13.49 0.26 -3.84
CA PRO A 124 -12.90 0.40 -5.17
C PRO A 124 -12.91 -0.97 -5.88
N PRO A 125 -12.99 -1.01 -7.22
CA PRO A 125 -13.06 -2.26 -7.97
C PRO A 125 -11.84 -3.15 -7.66
N PRO A 126 -12.00 -4.48 -7.60
CA PRO A 126 -10.92 -5.39 -7.28
C PRO A 126 -9.73 -5.19 -8.25
N PRO A 127 -8.47 -5.35 -7.79
CA PRO A 127 -7.32 -5.24 -8.68
C PRO A 127 -7.48 -6.23 -9.84
N PRO A 128 -7.10 -5.84 -11.07
CA PRO A 128 -7.19 -6.74 -12.21
C PRO A 128 -6.40 -8.01 -11.93
N PRO A 129 -6.90 -9.20 -12.32
CA PRO A 129 -6.16 -10.44 -12.20
C PRO A 129 -4.80 -10.28 -12.89
N PRO A 130 -3.73 -10.93 -12.39
CA PRO A 130 -2.44 -10.91 -13.06
C PRO A 130 -2.62 -11.34 -14.52
N PRO A 131 -1.92 -10.69 -15.48
CA PRO A 131 -2.05 -11.06 -16.88
C PRO A 131 -1.73 -12.55 -17.03
N PRO A 132 -2.49 -13.30 -17.84
CA PRO A 132 -2.18 -14.69 -18.11
C PRO A 132 -0.76 -14.79 -18.68
N PRO A 133 -0.03 -15.89 -18.41
CA PRO A 133 1.29 -16.10 -19.01
C PRO A 133 1.16 -15.97 -20.52
N GLN A 134 1.92 -15.03 -21.11
CA GLN A 134 2.02 -14.92 -22.56
C GLN A 134 2.69 -16.20 -23.06
N ARG A 135 1.95 -17.04 -23.77
CA ARG A 135 2.48 -18.24 -24.42
C ARG A 135 2.72 -17.96 -25.89
#